data_AF-A0A8T4WLL4-F1
#
_entry.id   AF-A0A8T4WLL4-F1
#
_cell.length_a   1.000
_cell.length_b   1.000
_cell.length_c   1.000
_cell.angle_alpha   90.00
_cell.angle_beta   90.00
_cell.angle_gamma   90.00
#
_symmetry.space_group_name_H-M   'P 1'
#
loop_
_entity.id
_entity.type
_entity.pdbx_description
1 polymer ?
#
loop_
_entity_poly.entity_id
_entity_poly.type
_entity_poly.pdbx_seq_one_letter_code
_entity_poly.pdbx_strand_id
1 'polypeptide(L)'
;MTDAEQEDMNEELKEWIKETHTKVKEKENDQKSNQQPTGFCAICEDNKAKYVCQRCKKSVCSSCYFQMVGLCKNCVEKETADKWQGKKPDWEKLLGVKWVE
;
A
#
# COMPACT_ATOMS: atom_id res chain seq x y z
N MET A 1 28.16 -5.08 -3.39
CA MET A 1 28.71 -4.79 -4.72
C MET A 1 30.10 -4.28 -4.45
N THR A 2 31.10 -5.06 -4.86
CA THR A 2 32.51 -4.90 -4.51
C THR A 2 33.11 -3.68 -5.18
N ASP A 3 34.01 -2.98 -4.48
CA ASP A 3 34.64 -1.68 -4.78
C ASP A 3 35.47 -1.58 -6.08
N ALA A 4 35.34 -2.52 -7.02
CA ALA A 4 36.20 -2.61 -8.21
C ALA A 4 35.63 -2.01 -9.51
N GLU A 5 34.39 -1.50 -9.52
CA GLU A 5 33.76 -0.90 -10.72
C GLU A 5 33.69 0.64 -10.68
N GLN A 6 34.27 1.31 -9.68
CA GLN A 6 34.18 2.78 -9.54
C GLN A 6 35.25 3.59 -10.29
N GLU A 7 36.27 2.94 -10.86
CA GLU A 7 37.42 3.64 -11.46
C GLU A 7 37.27 3.96 -12.97
N ASP A 8 36.21 3.52 -13.65
CA ASP A 8 35.96 3.82 -15.08
C ASP A 8 34.72 4.72 -15.31
N MET A 9 34.32 5.50 -14.32
CA MET A 9 33.11 6.32 -14.43
C MET A 9 33.48 7.80 -14.65
N ASN A 10 33.07 8.36 -15.80
CA ASN A 10 33.26 9.76 -16.17
C ASN A 10 32.78 10.68 -15.03
N GLU A 11 33.56 11.73 -14.74
CA GLU A 11 33.32 12.68 -13.65
C GLU A 11 31.94 13.35 -13.77
N GLU A 12 31.53 13.69 -14.99
CA GLU A 12 30.19 14.22 -15.28
C GLU A 12 29.06 13.25 -14.88
N LEU A 13 29.28 11.95 -15.05
CA LEU A 13 28.30 10.93 -14.68
C LEU A 13 28.18 10.79 -13.16
N LYS A 14 29.29 10.94 -12.42
CA LYS A 14 29.28 10.94 -10.95
C LYS A 14 28.51 12.14 -10.40
N GLU A 15 28.68 13.32 -11.00
CA GLU A 15 27.93 14.52 -10.62
C GLU A 15 26.43 14.36 -10.90
N TRP A 16 26.06 13.84 -12.08
CA TRP A 16 24.67 13.59 -12.43
C TRP A 16 23.98 12.58 -11.49
N ILE A 17 24.68 11.50 -11.11
CA ILE A 17 24.20 10.52 -10.13
C ILE A 17 23.96 11.18 -8.76
N LYS A 18 24.88 12.03 -8.29
CA LYS A 18 24.73 12.73 -7.00
C LYS A 18 23.54 13.69 -7.01
N GLU A 19 23.39 14.49 -8.06
CA GLU A 19 22.25 15.41 -8.19
C GLU A 19 20.91 14.69 -8.25
N THR A 20 20.82 13.62 -9.03
CA THR A 20 19.58 12.85 -9.19
C THR A 20 19.19 12.14 -7.90
N HIS A 21 20.13 11.51 -7.19
CA HIS A 21 19.85 10.92 -5.88
C HIS A 21 19.35 11.95 -4.85
N THR A 22 19.88 13.17 -4.88
CA THR A 22 19.46 14.25 -3.96
C THR A 22 18.03 14.70 -4.27
N LYS A 23 17.72 14.96 -5.55
CA LYS A 23 16.37 15.31 -6.03
C LYS A 23 15.33 14.21 -5.76
N VAL A 24 15.72 12.93 -5.80
CA VAL A 24 14.84 11.80 -5.46
C VAL A 24 14.54 11.75 -3.96
N LYS A 25 15.56 11.91 -3.11
CA LYS A 25 15.39 11.91 -1.64
C LYS A 25 14.50 13.04 -1.15
N GLU A 26 14.60 14.23 -1.74
CA GLU A 26 13.73 15.37 -1.41
C GLU A 26 12.27 15.05 -1.72
N LYS A 27 11.98 14.48 -2.90
CA LYS A 27 10.62 14.09 -3.31
C LYS A 27 10.02 12.95 -2.48
N GLU A 28 10.85 12.00 -2.04
CA GLU A 28 10.40 10.90 -1.15
C GLU A 28 10.01 11.41 0.25
N ASN A 29 10.66 12.46 0.74
CA ASN A 29 10.39 13.05 2.04
C ASN A 29 9.10 13.88 2.04
N ASP A 30 8.81 14.62 0.96
CA ASP A 30 7.56 15.38 0.80
C ASP A 30 6.32 14.46 0.67
N GLN A 31 6.47 13.26 0.12
CA GLN A 31 5.35 12.32 -0.07
C GLN A 31 5.04 11.46 1.16
N LYS A 32 5.98 11.31 2.11
CA LYS A 32 5.68 10.74 3.44
C LYS A 32 5.05 11.82 4.31
N SER A 33 3.78 12.13 4.05
CA SER A 33 2.97 12.85 5.04
C SER A 33 3.05 12.07 6.35
N ASN A 34 3.70 12.64 7.36
CA ASN A 34 3.95 12.09 8.72
C ASN A 34 2.64 11.90 9.52
N GLN A 35 1.59 11.40 8.89
CA GLN A 35 0.33 11.10 9.54
C GLN A 35 0.48 9.75 10.23
N GLN A 36 0.80 9.80 11.53
CA GLN A 36 0.79 8.63 12.38
C GLN A 36 -0.67 8.17 12.59
N PRO A 37 -0.97 6.87 12.41
CA PRO A 37 -2.29 6.34 12.69
C PRO A 37 -2.58 6.44 14.19
N THR A 38 -3.72 7.01 14.55
CA THR A 38 -4.15 7.20 15.94
C THR A 38 -5.48 6.51 16.22
N GLY A 39 -5.67 6.09 17.47
CA GLY A 39 -6.95 5.56 17.96
C GLY A 39 -7.39 4.22 17.36
N PHE A 40 -8.70 4.06 17.24
CA PHE A 40 -9.37 2.90 16.64
C PHE A 40 -9.67 3.13 15.16
N CYS A 41 -9.96 2.04 14.45
CA CYS A 41 -10.28 2.08 13.04
C CYS A 41 -11.54 2.91 12.78
N ALA A 42 -11.45 3.94 11.96
CA ALA A 42 -12.59 4.78 11.57
C ALA A 42 -13.62 4.09 10.62
N ILE A 43 -13.61 2.75 10.56
CA ILE A 43 -14.51 1.94 9.71
C ILE A 43 -15.21 0.88 10.56
N CYS A 44 -14.45 0.03 11.28
CA CYS A 44 -15.03 -0.99 12.14
C CYS A 44 -15.09 -0.59 13.62
N GLU A 45 -14.32 0.41 14.05
CA GLU A 45 -14.22 0.88 15.44
C GLU A 45 -13.76 -0.18 16.47
N ASP A 46 -13.68 -1.46 16.08
CA ASP A 46 -13.26 -2.57 16.94
C ASP A 46 -11.73 -2.68 17.10
N ASN A 47 -10.99 -2.43 16.01
CA ASN A 47 -9.57 -2.71 15.94
C ASN A 47 -8.73 -1.43 15.99
N LYS A 48 -7.56 -1.49 16.64
CA LYS A 48 -6.61 -0.36 16.67
C LYS A 48 -6.17 0.00 15.25
N ALA A 49 -6.15 1.31 14.94
CA ALA A 49 -5.70 1.77 13.65
C ALA A 49 -4.18 1.57 13.49
N LYS A 50 -3.77 1.12 12.31
CA LYS A 50 -2.37 0.85 11.96
C LYS A 50 -1.91 1.56 10.68
N TYR A 51 -2.84 2.07 9.88
CA TYR A 51 -2.55 2.72 8.60
C TYR A 51 -3.41 3.97 8.43
N VAL A 52 -2.96 4.89 7.58
CA VAL A 52 -3.73 6.06 7.15
C VAL A 52 -4.06 5.94 5.67
N CYS A 53 -5.34 6.09 5.32
CA CYS A 53 -5.78 6.07 3.93
C CYS A 53 -5.18 7.25 3.16
N GLN A 54 -4.49 6.99 2.04
CA GLN A 54 -3.87 8.06 1.25
C GLN A 54 -4.89 9.05 0.66
N ARG A 55 -6.12 8.59 0.40
CA ARG A 55 -7.21 9.38 -0.18
C ARG A 55 -8.03 10.16 0.86
N CYS A 56 -8.58 9.50 1.87
CA CYS A 56 -9.47 10.16 2.85
C CYS A 56 -8.80 10.52 4.17
N LYS A 57 -7.50 10.21 4.33
CA LYS A 57 -6.67 10.49 5.52
C LYS A 57 -7.21 9.93 6.85
N LYS A 58 -8.15 8.98 6.81
CA LYS A 58 -8.67 8.29 7.99
C LYS A 58 -7.70 7.20 8.46
N SER A 59 -7.54 7.10 9.79
CA SER A 59 -6.84 6.01 10.48
C SER A 59 -7.67 4.72 10.45
N VAL A 60 -7.11 3.64 9.93
CA VAL A 60 -7.80 2.36 9.72
C VAL A 60 -6.95 1.18 10.17
N CYS A 61 -7.60 0.08 10.58
CA CYS A 61 -6.93 -1.17 10.92
C CYS A 61 -6.49 -1.96 9.67
N SER A 62 -5.67 -3.00 9.86
CA SER A 62 -5.17 -3.84 8.78
C SER A 62 -6.28 -4.50 7.93
N SER A 63 -7.39 -4.90 8.54
CA SER A 63 -8.48 -5.59 7.80
C SER A 63 -9.30 -4.64 6.93
N CYS A 64 -9.35 -3.35 7.28
CA CYS A 64 -10.06 -2.33 6.51
C CYS A 64 -9.16 -1.53 5.56
N TYR A 65 -7.88 -1.92 5.43
CA TYR A 65 -6.87 -1.24 4.62
C TYR A 65 -6.27 -2.16 3.56
N PHE A 66 -6.25 -1.69 2.32
CA PHE A 66 -5.61 -2.36 1.21
C PHE A 66 -4.17 -1.84 1.06
N GLN A 67 -3.21 -2.54 1.65
CA GLN A 67 -1.80 -2.10 1.69
C GLN A 67 -1.17 -1.93 0.30
N MET A 68 -1.55 -2.77 -0.68
CA MET A 68 -1.01 -2.68 -2.04
C MET A 68 -1.33 -1.34 -2.74
N VAL A 69 -2.50 -0.76 -2.46
CA VAL A 69 -2.95 0.50 -3.10
C VAL A 69 -2.95 1.69 -2.14
N GLY A 70 -2.70 1.46 -0.86
CA GLY A 70 -2.68 2.49 0.17
C GLY A 70 -4.06 3.09 0.52
N LEU A 71 -5.16 2.37 0.25
CA LEU A 71 -6.53 2.86 0.40
C LEU A 71 -7.34 2.05 1.42
N CYS A 72 -8.30 2.69 2.08
CA CYS A 72 -9.27 2.00 2.92
C CYS A 72 -10.43 1.41 2.11
N LYS A 73 -11.18 0.48 2.72
CA LYS A 73 -12.34 -0.18 2.09
C LYS A 73 -13.37 0.79 1.51
N ASN A 74 -13.60 1.93 2.16
CA ASN A 74 -14.57 2.93 1.71
C ASN A 74 -14.08 3.79 0.53
N CYS A 75 -12.77 3.81 0.27
CA CYS A 75 -12.18 4.58 -0.83
C CYS A 75 -11.98 3.77 -2.11
N VAL A 76 -12.19 2.46 -2.03
CA VAL A 76 -12.19 1.53 -3.16
C VAL A 76 -13.63 1.28 -3.57
N GLU A 77 -13.88 1.20 -4.87
CA GLU A 77 -15.19 0.85 -5.39
C GLU A 77 -15.63 -0.54 -4.87
N LYS A 78 -16.91 -0.68 -4.52
CA LYS A 78 -17.41 -1.88 -3.82
C LYS A 78 -17.10 -3.17 -4.57
N GLU A 79 -17.23 -3.16 -5.89
CA GLU A 79 -16.93 -4.32 -6.75
C GLU A 79 -15.46 -4.73 -6.67
N THR A 80 -14.55 -3.75 -6.75
CA THR A 80 -13.11 -3.95 -6.65
C THR A 80 -12.69 -4.39 -5.25
N ALA A 81 -13.28 -3.80 -4.21
CA ALA A 81 -13.03 -4.18 -2.83
C ALA A 81 -13.49 -5.62 -2.53
N ASP A 82 -14.63 -6.04 -3.07
CA ASP A 82 -15.16 -7.40 -2.90
C ASP A 82 -14.30 -8.44 -3.63
N LYS A 83 -13.79 -8.12 -4.84
CA LYS A 83 -12.82 -8.96 -5.56
C LYS A 83 -11.53 -9.15 -4.76
N TRP A 84 -11.00 -8.08 -4.17
CA TRP A 84 -9.76 -8.14 -3.40
C TRP A 84 -9.91 -8.76 -2.02
N GLN A 85 -11.10 -8.67 -1.41
CA GLN A 85 -11.40 -9.31 -0.12
C GLN A 85 -11.69 -10.81 -0.26
N GLY A 86 -11.65 -11.35 -1.48
CA GLY A 86 -11.69 -12.79 -1.72
C GLY A 86 -12.95 -13.42 -1.13
N LYS A 87 -14.14 -12.85 -1.40
CA LYS A 87 -15.39 -13.57 -1.12
C LYS A 87 -15.28 -14.93 -1.79
N LYS A 88 -15.30 -16.01 -0.98
CA LYS A 88 -15.39 -17.37 -1.51
C LYS A 88 -16.65 -17.42 -2.36
N PRO A 89 -16.56 -17.82 -3.64
CA PRO A 89 -17.74 -18.05 -4.45
C PRO A 89 -18.66 -19.02 -3.71
N ASP A 90 -19.97 -18.79 -3.78
CA ASP A 90 -20.96 -19.77 -3.32
C ASP A 90 -20.94 -20.94 -4.32
N TRP A 91 -20.02 -21.87 -4.11
CA TRP A 91 -19.75 -22.99 -5.01
C TRP A 91 -20.98 -23.87 -5.20
N GLU A 92 -21.85 -23.97 -4.18
CA GLU A 92 -23.08 -24.74 -4.25
C GLU A 92 -24.10 -24.08 -5.20
N LYS A 93 -24.25 -22.75 -5.15
CA LYS A 93 -25.09 -22.02 -6.12
C LYS A 93 -24.51 -21.97 -7.53
N LEU A 94 -23.19 -21.88 -7.68
CA LEU A 94 -22.55 -21.73 -8.98
C LEU A 94 -22.43 -23.05 -9.74
N LEU A 95 -22.21 -24.15 -9.04
CA LEU A 95 -22.01 -25.47 -9.65
C LEU A 95 -23.26 -26.36 -9.57
N GLY A 96 -24.27 -25.98 -8.80
CA GLY A 96 -25.52 -26.76 -8.68
C GLY A 96 -25.32 -28.14 -8.04
N VAL A 97 -24.23 -28.33 -7.30
CA VAL A 97 -23.86 -29.60 -6.67
C VAL A 97 -23.86 -29.46 -5.16
N LYS A 98 -24.53 -30.40 -4.49
CA LYS A 98 -24.50 -30.52 -3.03
C LYS A 98 -23.23 -31.25 -2.63
N TRP A 99 -22.41 -30.63 -1.80
CA TRP A 99 -21.19 -31.27 -1.27
C TRP A 99 -21.59 -32.38 -0.28
N VAL A 100 -20.90 -33.52 -0.35
CA VAL A 100 -21.03 -34.61 0.61
C VAL A 100 -19.87 -34.51 1.60
N GLU A 101 -20.16 -34.72 2.90
CA GLU A 101 -19.18 -34.68 4.00
C GLU A 101 -18.13 -35.79 3.93
#